data_AF-A0A059XY31-F1
#
_entry.id   AF-A0A059XY31-F1
#
_cell.length_a   1.000
_cell.length_b   1.000
_cell.length_c   1.000
_cell.angle_alpha   90.00
_cell.angle_beta   90.00
_cell.angle_gamma   90.00
#
_symmetry.space_group_name_H-M   'P 1'
#
loop_
_entity.id
_entity.type
_entity.pdbx_description
1 polymer ?
#
loop_
_entity_poly.entity_id
_entity_poly.type
_entity_poly.pdbx_seq_one_letter_code
_entity_poly.pdbx_strand_id
1 'polypeptide(L)'
;MKLRSSLGNPSPADGVQFIENVIFPTLERCRSLVSEGTIVAGGPVIGAIRLVFMVESENPKMLEDAIMQLPIWPLAETAVVPLTTFGDRKMSVDGLHETIKKRFS
;
A
#
# COMPACT_ATOMS: atom_id res chain seq x y z
N MET A 1 0.44 -1.30 4.57
CA MET A 1 0.44 -2.65 5.15
C MET A 1 0.83 -2.57 6.62
N LYS A 2 0.03 -3.11 7.52
CA LYS A 2 0.28 -3.18 8.97
C LYS A 2 0.31 -4.64 9.40
N LEU A 3 1.22 -5.05 10.27
CA LEU A 3 1.24 -6.42 10.77
C LEU A 3 -0.04 -6.74 11.57
N ARG A 4 -0.63 -7.93 11.36
CA ARG A 4 -1.79 -8.39 12.14
C ARG A 4 -1.40 -8.61 13.59
N SER A 5 -2.28 -8.27 14.53
CA SER A 5 -2.03 -8.33 15.98
C SER A 5 -2.06 -9.73 16.59
N SER A 6 -1.91 -10.81 15.80
CA SER A 6 -2.10 -12.19 16.25
C SER A 6 -0.82 -13.00 16.42
N LEU A 7 0.35 -12.37 16.37
CA LEU A 7 1.58 -13.04 16.82
C LEU A 7 1.49 -13.10 18.35
N GLY A 8 1.44 -14.30 18.93
CA GLY A 8 1.28 -14.51 20.38
C GLY A 8 2.47 -13.95 21.19
N ASN A 9 3.02 -14.74 22.10
CA ASN A 9 4.31 -14.41 22.74
C ASN A 9 5.43 -15.17 22.01
N PRO A 10 5.97 -14.66 20.89
CA PRO A 10 7.05 -15.34 20.17
C PRO A 10 8.29 -15.45 21.07
N SER A 11 8.97 -16.59 20.97
CA SER A 11 10.31 -16.70 21.55
C SER A 11 11.29 -15.80 20.80
N PRO A 12 12.45 -15.46 21.39
CA PRO A 12 13.50 -14.74 20.66
C PRO A 12 13.92 -15.43 19.36
N ALA A 13 13.94 -16.77 19.32
CA ALA A 13 14.27 -17.54 18.12
C ALA A 13 13.21 -17.37 17.02
N ASP A 14 11.92 -17.36 17.37
CA ASP A 14 10.84 -17.08 16.41
C ASP A 14 10.97 -15.67 15.84
N GLY A 15 11.36 -14.69 16.68
CA GLY A 15 11.63 -13.32 16.26
C GLY A 15 12.76 -13.23 15.24
N VAL A 16 13.87 -13.94 15.46
CA VAL A 16 15.00 -14.00 14.51
C VAL A 16 14.54 -14.61 13.19
N GLN A 17 13.87 -15.76 13.22
CA GLN A 17 13.38 -16.43 12.02
C GLN A 17 12.37 -15.56 11.25
N PHE A 18 11.51 -14.83 11.94
CA PHE A 18 10.57 -13.91 11.31
C PHE A 18 11.28 -12.75 10.61
N ILE A 19 12.30 -12.18 11.24
CA ILE A 19 13.09 -11.10 10.64
C ILE A 19 13.81 -11.60 9.39
N GLU A 20 14.50 -12.74 9.49
CA GLU A 20 15.31 -13.31 8.41
C GLU A 20 14.47 -13.77 7.22
N ASN A 21 13.34 -14.44 7.48
CA ASN A 21 12.55 -15.07 6.42
C ASN A 21 11.41 -14.20 5.88
N VAL A 22 10.99 -13.17 6.62
CA VAL A 22 9.86 -12.31 6.23
C VAL A 22 10.27 -10.85 6.08
N ILE A 23 10.87 -10.25 7.11
CA ILE A 23 11.13 -8.81 7.12
C ILE A 23 12.22 -8.42 6.12
N PHE A 24 13.41 -9.03 6.17
CA PHE A 24 14.47 -8.70 5.23
C PHE A 24 14.09 -8.96 3.77
N PRO A 25 13.49 -10.12 3.41
CA PRO A 25 13.05 -10.37 2.04
C PRO A 25 11.97 -9.38 1.57
N THR A 26 11.08 -8.94 2.46
CA THR A 26 10.09 -7.90 2.15
C THR A 26 10.76 -6.57 1.83
N LEU A 27 11.71 -6.14 2.66
CA LEU A 27 12.42 -4.87 2.44
C LEU A 27 13.22 -4.91 1.12
N GLU A 28 13.84 -6.03 0.81
CA GLU A 28 14.56 -6.18 -0.47
C GLU A 28 13.60 -6.19 -1.66
N ARG A 29 12.46 -6.88 -1.59
CA ARG A 29 11.48 -6.84 -2.68
C ARG A 29 10.92 -5.43 -2.87
N CYS A 30 10.65 -4.68 -1.80
CA CYS A 30 10.26 -3.29 -1.91
C CYS A 30 11.33 -2.44 -2.60
N ARG A 31 12.62 -2.64 -2.29
CA ARG A 31 13.73 -1.99 -3.00
C ARG A 31 13.75 -2.33 -4.49
N SER A 32 13.56 -3.60 -4.85
CA SER A 32 13.45 -4.01 -6.26
C SER A 32 12.28 -3.33 -6.96
N LEU A 33 11.09 -3.32 -6.34
CA LEU A 33 9.90 -2.66 -6.90
C LEU A 33 10.07 -1.15 -7.08
N VAL A 34 10.86 -0.49 -6.22
CA VAL A 34 11.27 0.91 -6.42
C VAL A 34 12.18 1.03 -7.64
N SER A 35 13.19 0.16 -7.78
CA SER A 35 14.10 0.18 -8.93
C SER A 35 13.42 -0.14 -10.27
N GLU A 36 12.36 -0.96 -10.22
CA GLU A 36 11.50 -1.32 -11.36
C GLU A 36 10.52 -0.18 -11.72
N GLY A 37 10.44 0.90 -10.92
CA GLY A 37 9.49 2.00 -11.11
C GLY A 37 8.05 1.65 -10.72
N THR A 38 7.80 0.46 -10.18
CA THR A 38 6.46 0.04 -9.72
C THR A 38 6.07 0.80 -8.46
N ILE A 39 6.95 0.88 -7.47
CA ILE A 39 6.77 1.78 -6.32
C ILE A 39 7.38 3.13 -6.65
N VAL A 40 6.54 4.16 -6.71
CA VAL A 40 6.95 5.52 -7.12
C VAL A 40 7.22 6.45 -5.93
N ALA A 41 6.70 6.12 -4.73
CA ALA A 41 6.92 6.90 -3.52
C ALA A 41 6.63 6.09 -2.24
N GLY A 42 7.13 6.58 -1.10
CA GLY A 42 6.84 6.06 0.24
C GLY A 42 8.02 5.31 0.87
N GLY A 43 7.73 4.42 1.82
CA GLY A 43 8.73 3.66 2.56
C GLY A 43 8.21 3.03 3.87
N PRO A 44 9.13 2.51 4.70
CA PRO A 44 8.81 2.08 6.06
C PRO A 44 8.50 3.27 6.96
N VAL A 45 7.50 3.10 7.84
CA VAL A 45 7.08 4.15 8.79
C VAL A 45 7.95 4.10 10.04
N ILE A 46 8.62 5.20 10.37
CA ILE A 46 9.45 5.30 11.58
C ILE A 46 8.57 5.09 12.82
N GLY A 47 9.05 4.25 13.75
CA GLY A 47 8.37 3.96 15.02
C GLY A 47 7.19 2.98 14.91
N ALA A 48 6.96 2.35 13.75
CA ALA A 48 5.90 1.36 13.58
C ALA A 48 6.31 0.22 12.63
N ILE A 49 5.81 -1.00 12.87
CA ILE A 49 5.91 -2.11 11.90
C ILE A 49 4.83 -1.90 10.83
N ARG A 50 5.13 -0.98 9.90
CA ARG A 50 4.20 -0.56 8.85
C ARG A 50 4.95 -0.10 7.61
N LEU A 51 4.42 -0.50 6.45
CA LEU A 51 4.84 -0.01 5.13
C LEU A 51 3.73 0.88 4.54
N VAL A 52 4.12 2.00 3.94
CA VAL A 52 3.25 2.88 3.17
C VAL A 52 3.95 3.24 1.87
N PHE A 53 3.34 2.93 0.73
CA PHE A 53 3.93 3.21 -0.57
C PHE A 53 2.85 3.46 -1.61
N MET A 54 3.22 4.19 -2.66
CA MET A 54 2.39 4.46 -3.83
C MET A 54 2.87 3.59 -4.98
N VAL A 55 1.93 2.95 -5.66
CA VAL A 55 2.19 2.10 -6.82
C VAL A 55 1.55 2.74 -8.03
N GLU A 56 2.33 2.89 -9.10
CA GLU A 56 1.76 3.19 -10.41
C GLU A 56 1.30 1.89 -11.05
N SER A 57 0.02 1.83 -11.44
CA SER A 57 -0.60 0.61 -11.94
C SER A 57 -1.64 0.94 -12.98
N GLU A 58 -1.59 0.26 -14.13
CA GLU A 58 -2.54 0.45 -15.22
C GLU A 58 -3.90 -0.22 -14.94
N ASN A 59 -3.91 -1.21 -14.06
CA ASN A 59 -5.12 -1.95 -13.69
C ASN A 59 -5.03 -2.56 -12.28
N PRO A 60 -6.15 -3.01 -11.70
CA PRO A 60 -6.14 -3.61 -10.36
C PRO A 60 -5.29 -4.89 -10.23
N LYS A 61 -5.17 -5.68 -11.31
CA LYS A 61 -4.42 -6.95 -11.28
C LYS A 61 -2.93 -6.71 -11.10
N MET A 62 -2.34 -5.74 -11.79
CA MET A 62 -0.93 -5.40 -11.64
C MET A 62 -0.59 -4.97 -10.20
N LEU A 63 -1.48 -4.20 -9.57
CA LEU A 63 -1.34 -3.82 -8.18
C LEU A 63 -1.40 -5.05 -7.26
N GLU A 64 -2.34 -5.96 -7.50
CA GLU A 64 -2.50 -7.18 -6.73
C GLU A 64 -1.27 -8.08 -6.84
N ASP A 65 -0.77 -8.30 -8.06
CA ASP A 65 0.45 -9.09 -8.32
C ASP A 65 1.66 -8.47 -7.60
N ALA A 66 1.82 -7.15 -7.61
CA ALA A 66 2.90 -6.46 -6.90
C ALA A 66 2.81 -6.62 -5.38
N ILE A 67 1.60 -6.54 -4.80
CA ILE A 67 1.37 -6.71 -3.37
C ILE A 67 1.60 -8.16 -2.94
N MET A 68 1.10 -9.14 -3.70
CA MET A 68 1.21 -10.57 -3.37
C MET A 68 2.65 -11.09 -3.39
N GLN A 69 3.54 -10.42 -4.12
CA GLN A 69 4.97 -10.73 -4.13
C GLN A 69 5.71 -10.35 -2.84
N LEU A 70 5.09 -9.55 -1.96
CA LEU A 70 5.70 -9.17 -0.69
C LEU A 70 5.55 -10.30 0.33
N PRO A 71 6.65 -10.88 0.86
CA PRO A 71 6.58 -11.97 1.84
C PRO A 71 5.77 -11.65 3.09
N ILE A 72 5.70 -10.38 3.50
CA ILE A 72 4.87 -9.94 4.63
C ILE A 72 3.36 -9.93 4.34
N TRP A 73 2.94 -9.93 3.06
CA TRP A 73 1.54 -9.77 2.65
C TRP A 73 0.54 -10.68 3.36
N PRO A 74 0.74 -12.02 3.44
CA PRO A 74 -0.23 -12.90 4.10
C PRO A 74 -0.39 -12.60 5.61
N LEU A 75 0.61 -11.97 6.22
CA LEU A 75 0.65 -11.64 7.64
C LEU A 75 0.21 -10.20 7.93
N ALA A 76 -0.05 -9.41 6.89
CA ALA A 76 -0.40 -8.00 7.01
C ALA A 76 -1.88 -7.74 6.78
N GLU A 77 -2.39 -6.72 7.45
CA GLU A 77 -3.55 -5.95 7.05
C GLU A 77 -3.11 -4.97 5.96
N THR A 78 -3.72 -5.09 4.78
CA THR A 78 -3.41 -4.24 3.63
C THR A 78 -4.63 -3.40 3.29
N ALA A 79 -4.44 -2.08 3.24
CA ALA A 79 -5.44 -1.14 2.78
C ALA A 79 -4.93 -0.47 1.51
N VAL A 80 -5.77 -0.43 0.48
CA VAL A 80 -5.50 0.22 -0.80
C VAL A 80 -6.41 1.42 -0.92
N VAL A 81 -5.85 2.58 -1.23
CA VAL A 81 -6.59 3.81 -1.48
C VAL A 81 -6.34 4.21 -2.93
N PRO A 82 -7.32 4.02 -3.84
CA PRO A 82 -7.18 4.45 -5.22
C PRO A 82 -7.05 5.97 -5.29
N LEU A 83 -6.11 6.45 -6.11
CA LEU A 83 -5.95 7.86 -6.39
C LEU A 83 -6.46 8.16 -7.80
N THR A 84 -6.88 9.39 -8.00
CA THR A 84 -7.30 9.93 -9.30
C THR A 84 -6.53 11.21 -9.57
N THR A 85 -6.53 11.66 -10.82
CA THR A 85 -5.85 12.91 -11.17
C THR A 85 -6.59 14.12 -10.60
N PHE A 86 -5.88 15.23 -10.43
CA PHE A 86 -6.53 16.50 -10.05
C PHE A 86 -7.55 16.96 -11.09
N GLY A 87 -7.32 16.66 -12.38
CA GLY A 87 -8.24 16.98 -13.48
C GLY A 87 -9.56 16.23 -13.38
N ASP A 88 -9.51 14.91 -13.21
CA ASP A 88 -10.71 14.08 -13.05
C ASP A 88 -11.49 14.46 -11.80
N ARG A 89 -10.78 14.76 -10.70
CA ARG A 89 -11.39 15.27 -9.47
C ARG A 89 -12.09 16.61 -9.74
N LYS A 90 -11.47 17.54 -10.46
CA LYS A 90 -12.08 18.82 -10.82
C LYS A 90 -13.36 18.60 -11.63
N MET A 91 -13.32 17.77 -12.67
CA MET A 91 -14.48 17.45 -13.51
C MET A 91 -15.65 16.89 -12.68
N SER A 92 -15.34 15.99 -11.74
CA SER A 92 -16.34 15.43 -10.83
C SER A 92 -16.99 16.50 -9.95
N VAL A 93 -16.18 17.44 -9.44
CA VAL A 93 -16.66 18.55 -8.60
C VAL A 93 -17.46 19.57 -9.42
N ASP A 94 -17.04 19.89 -10.64
CA ASP A 94 -17.77 20.79 -11.54
C ASP A 94 -19.16 20.22 -11.88
N GLY A 95 -19.25 18.91 -12.15
CA GLY A 95 -20.55 18.24 -12.35
C GLY A 95 -21.47 18.28 -11.13
N LEU A 96 -20.90 18.11 -9.92
CA LEU A 96 -21.64 18.27 -8.67
C LEU A 96 -22.10 19.72 -8.48
N HIS A 97 -21.25 20.69 -8.75
CA HIS A 97 -21.55 22.11 -8.63
C HIS A 97 -22.75 22.51 -9.51
N GLU A 98 -22.78 22.09 -10.77
CA GLU A 98 -23.92 22.37 -11.66
C GLU A 98 -25.21 21.66 -11.21
N THR A 99 -25.10 20.44 -10.67
CA THR A 99 -26.24 19.72 -10.08
C THR A 99 -26.83 20.49 -8.90
N ILE A 100 -25.97 21.01 -8.02
CA ILE A 100 -26.39 21.81 -6.87
C ILE A 100 -27.07 23.10 -7.35
N LYS A 101 -26.45 23.84 -8.28
CA LYS A 101 -27.04 25.09 -8.82
C LYS A 101 -28.46 24.87 -9.34
N LYS A 102 -28.69 23.82 -10.15
CA LYS A 102 -30.00 23.49 -10.71
C LYS A 102 -31.06 23.15 -9.66
N ARG A 103 -30.67 22.67 -8.48
CA ARG A 103 -31.59 22.28 -7.41
C ARG A 103 -32.09 23.48 -6.59
N PHE A 104 -31.38 24.61 -6.66
CA PHE A 104 -31.67 25.82 -5.90
C PHE A 104 -31.97 27.03 -6.79
N SER A 105 -32.18 26.81 -8.10
CA SER A 105 -32.65 27.76 -9.10
C SER A 105 -34.05 27.41 -9.54
#